data_AF-A0A7X9BGW1-F1
#
_entry.id   AF-A0A7X9BGW1-F1
#
_cell.length_a   1.000
_cell.length_b   1.000
_cell.length_c   1.000
_cell.angle_alpha   90.00
_cell.angle_beta   90.00
_cell.angle_gamma   90.00
#
_symmetry.space_group_name_H-M   'P 1'
#
loop_
_entity.id
_entity.type
_entity.pdbx_description
1 polymer ?
#
loop_
_entity_poly.entity_id
_entity_poly.type
_entity_poly.pdbx_seq_one_letter_code
_entity_poly.pdbx_strand_id
1 'polypeptide(L)' 'MKTLKDLGDLKGKRVLVRADFNVPLDGTTITDDG' A
#
# COMPACT_ATOMS: atom_id res chain seq x y z
N MET A 1 18.71 -2.27 -7.83
CA MET A 1 17.49 -1.90 -7.08
C MET A 1 16.66 -3.16 -6.91
N LYS A 2 16.23 -3.49 -5.69
CA LYS A 2 15.34 -4.65 -5.47
C LYS A 2 13.89 -4.24 -5.66
N THR A 3 13.09 -5.14 -6.19
CA THR A 3 11.66 -5.02 -6.49
C THR A 3 10.86 -6.07 -5.72
N LEU A 4 9.53 -6.02 -5.81
CA LEU A 4 8.68 -7.04 -5.18
C LEU A 4 8.98 -8.46 -5.65
N LYS A 5 9.40 -8.62 -6.92
CA LYS A 5 9.75 -9.94 -7.48
C LYS A 5 11.01 -10.54 -6.86
N ASP A 6 11.86 -9.71 -6.24
CA ASP A 6 13.10 -10.12 -5.61
C ASP A 6 12.92 -10.55 -4.14
N LEU A 7 11.70 -10.49 -3.59
CA LEU A 7 11.42 -10.75 -2.18
C LEU A 7 11.27 -12.25 -1.84
N GLY A 8 11.00 -13.11 -2.82
CA GLY A 8 10.78 -14.56 -2.59
C GLY A 8 9.47 -14.88 -1.86
N ASP A 9 9.44 -15.99 -1.11
CA ASP A 9 8.26 -16.41 -0.34
C ASP A 9 8.09 -15.57 0.94
N LEU A 10 6.90 -14.99 1.10
CA LEU A 10 6.53 -14.12 2.21
C LEU A 10 5.60 -14.80 3.23
N LYS A 11 5.27 -16.09 3.05
CA LYS A 11 4.37 -16.81 3.94
C LYS A 11 4.84 -16.74 5.40
N GLY A 12 3.97 -16.25 6.28
CA GLY A 12 4.26 -16.09 7.71
C GLY A 12 5.14 -14.90 8.07
N LYS A 13 5.49 -14.02 7.12
CA LYS A 13 6.23 -12.78 7.39
C LYS A 13 5.27 -11.62 7.64
N ARG A 14 5.65 -10.73 8.55
CA ARG A 14 5.06 -9.39 8.65
C ARG A 14 5.86 -8.46 7.74
N VAL A 15 5.19 -7.80 6.81
CA VAL A 15 5.83 -6.92 5.82
C VAL A 15 5.33 -5.49 6.05
N LEU A 16 6.26 -4.54 6.14
CA LEU A 16 5.93 -3.12 6.16
C LEU A 16 5.74 -2.64 4.73
N VAL A 17 4.56 -2.10 4.44
CA VAL A 17 4.25 -1.48 3.14
C VAL A 17 4.09 0.02 3.36
N ARG A 18 4.91 0.81 2.67
CA ARG A 18 4.70 2.25 2.55
C ARG A 18 3.75 2.49 1.39
N ALA A 19 2.61 3.09 1.67
CA ALA A 19 1.65 3.51 0.67
C ALA A 19 1.48 5.04 0.69
N ASP A 20 1.04 5.59 -0.44
CA ASP A 20 0.51 6.95 -0.51
C ASP A 20 -1.01 6.84 -0.50
N PHE A 21 -1.64 7.30 0.57
CA PHE A 21 -3.09 7.32 0.75
C PHE A 21 -3.64 8.75 0.75
N ASN A 22 -2.98 9.66 0.05
CA ASN A 22 -3.41 11.04 -0.10
C ASN A 22 -4.60 11.16 -1.08
N VAL A 23 -5.76 10.65 -0.67
CA VAL A 23 -7.01 10.66 -1.45
C VAL A 23 -7.88 11.88 -1.09
N PRO A 24 -8.70 12.40 -2.03
CA PRO A 24 -9.66 13.45 -1.72
C PRO A 24 -10.77 12.94 -0.80
N LEU A 25 -11.16 13.77 0.16
CA LEU A 25 -12.21 13.48 1.13
C LEU A 25 -13.31 14.55 1.07
N ASP A 26 -14.55 14.09 1.21
CA ASP A 26 -15.70 14.89 1.64
C ASP A 26 -16.08 14.49 3.08
N GLY A 27 -15.62 15.30 4.04
CA GLY A 27 -15.72 15.00 5.47
C GLY A 27 -14.95 13.74 5.85
N THR A 28 -15.68 12.63 6.06
CA THR A 28 -15.11 11.31 6.37
C THR A 28 -15.20 10.31 5.22
N THR A 29 -15.76 10.74 4.09
CA THR A 29 -16.01 9.89 2.91
C THR A 29 -14.92 10.14 1.87
N ILE A 30 -14.32 9.07 1.35
CA ILE A 30 -13.42 9.15 0.19
C ILE A 30 -14.26 9.44 -1.05
N THR A 31 -13.88 10.44 -1.84
CA THR A 31 -14.62 10.81 -3.07
C THR A 31 -14.03 10.22 -4.34
N ASP A 32 -12.77 9.77 -4.27
CA ASP A 32 -12.03 9.15 -5.35
C ASP A 32 -10.92 8.29 -4.71
N ASP A 33 -10.94 6.97 -4.93
CA ASP A 33 -9.95 6.03 -4.43
C ASP A 33 -8.87 5.65 -5.45
N GLY A 34 -8.86 6.32 -6.62
CA GLY A 34 -7.86 6.19 -7.68
C GLY A 34 -8.38 5.57 -8.98
#